data_AF-X0UQK5-F1
#
_entry.id   AF-X0UQK5-F1
#
_cell.length_a   1.000
_cell.length_b   1.000
_cell.length_c   1.000
_cell.angle_alpha   90.00
_cell.angle_beta   90.00
_cell.angle_gamma   90.00
#
_symmetry.space_group_name_H-M   'P 1'
#
loop_
_entity.id
_entity.type
_entity.pdbx_description
1 polymer ?
#
loop_
_entity_poly.entity_id
_entity_poly.type
_entity_poly.pdbx_seq_one_letter_code
_entity_poly.pdbx_strand_id
1 'polypeptide(L)'
;GARMTPWGWNFKGASRTKELHDLLVTSVMSRRKKREVLADLPKLTRSMIPLPIRKPHEYKLAADNLIEWIARTDEKKAERLSKARQMVEMGELLRLSARLKFRYVVDWINTFLEDTDEKLLVFGIHKKMIRALNRRCNSEAVIIDGSVTGKARYDAVVRFQNDTKVRLLLGNIKAAGTGVDGIQKACSTAAFVELPWQPGAVVQAIGRLDRIGQTKPVQAYFLVAHDTVEEKLCALLQKKEEIISNVLDGSNTGGMSLFDELMTK
;
A
#
# COMPACT_ATOMS: atom_id res chain seq x y z
N GLY A 1 21.18 -7.15 -13.15
CA GLY A 1 21.58 -8.54 -13.38
C GLY A 1 22.73 -8.88 -12.50
N ALA A 2 22.87 -10.13 -12.09
CA ALA A 2 24.04 -10.56 -11.33
C ALA A 2 25.32 -10.25 -12.11
N ARG A 3 26.19 -9.39 -11.57
CA ARG A 3 27.50 -9.08 -12.16
C ARG A 3 28.58 -9.48 -11.17
N MET A 4 29.57 -10.23 -11.62
CA MET A 4 30.75 -10.49 -10.81
C MET A 4 31.50 -9.16 -10.63
N THR A 5 31.75 -8.75 -9.40
CA THR A 5 32.59 -7.59 -9.05
C THR A 5 33.84 -8.09 -8.34
N PRO A 6 34.90 -7.27 -8.19
CA PRO A 6 36.08 -7.64 -7.39
C PRO A 6 35.76 -8.05 -5.94
N TRP A 7 34.56 -7.71 -5.44
CA TRP A 7 34.09 -7.98 -4.09
C TRP A 7 32.99 -9.05 -4.03
N GLY A 8 32.84 -9.84 -5.09
CA GLY A 8 31.86 -10.93 -5.21
C GLY A 8 30.68 -10.62 -6.14
N TRP A 9 29.69 -11.51 -6.13
CA TRP A 9 28.50 -11.40 -6.98
C TRP A 9 27.59 -10.26 -6.55
N ASN A 10 27.43 -9.27 -7.44
CA ASN A 10 26.47 -8.18 -7.28
C ASN A 10 25.14 -8.55 -7.93
N PHE A 11 24.17 -8.99 -7.13
CA PHE A 11 22.82 -9.37 -7.58
C PHE A 11 21.85 -8.18 -7.74
N LYS A 12 22.33 -6.92 -7.74
CA LYS A 12 21.43 -5.76 -7.85
C LYS A 12 20.85 -5.61 -9.27
N GLY A 13 19.51 -5.50 -9.35
CA GLY A 13 18.75 -5.21 -10.57
C GLY A 13 18.43 -6.43 -11.45
N ALA A 14 17.55 -6.25 -12.43
CA ALA A 14 17.19 -7.31 -13.40
C ALA A 14 18.14 -7.32 -14.62
N SER A 15 18.21 -8.44 -15.33
CA SER A 15 18.91 -8.60 -16.62
C SER A 15 18.22 -9.67 -17.43
N ARG A 16 18.31 -9.60 -18.77
CA ARG A 16 17.71 -10.60 -19.67
C ARG A 16 16.20 -10.79 -19.42
N THR A 17 15.49 -9.72 -19.07
CA THR A 17 14.06 -9.77 -18.72
C THR A 17 13.20 -10.23 -19.89
N LYS A 18 13.57 -9.89 -21.13
CA LYS A 18 12.91 -10.36 -22.35
C LYS A 18 13.11 -11.87 -22.56
N GLU A 19 14.35 -12.34 -22.49
CA GLU A 19 14.67 -13.77 -22.59
C GLU A 19 13.91 -14.58 -21.52
N LEU A 20 13.88 -14.08 -20.28
CA LEU A 20 13.10 -14.69 -19.21
C LEU A 20 11.58 -14.66 -19.48
N HIS A 21 11.06 -13.56 -20.01
CA HIS A 21 9.65 -13.45 -20.42
C HIS A 21 9.29 -14.53 -21.44
N ASP A 22 10.09 -14.64 -22.50
CA ASP A 22 9.88 -15.59 -23.60
C ASP A 22 9.90 -17.03 -23.07
N LEU A 23 10.86 -17.37 -22.21
CA LEU A 23 10.92 -18.68 -21.56
C LEU A 23 9.68 -18.95 -20.71
N LEU A 24 9.25 -17.99 -19.88
CA LEU A 24 8.09 -18.17 -19.00
C LEU A 24 6.82 -18.43 -19.82
N VAL A 25 6.53 -17.59 -20.82
CA VAL A 25 5.30 -17.66 -21.61
C VAL A 25 5.24 -18.92 -22.48
N THR A 26 6.37 -19.36 -23.04
CA THR A 26 6.40 -20.51 -23.95
C THR A 26 6.43 -21.87 -23.25
N SER A 27 6.88 -21.93 -22.00
CA SER A 27 7.10 -23.21 -21.31
C SER A 27 6.17 -23.48 -20.13
N VAL A 28 5.99 -22.53 -19.20
CA VAL A 28 5.43 -22.84 -17.87
C VAL A 28 4.36 -21.86 -17.37
N MET A 29 4.21 -20.68 -17.98
CA MET A 29 3.32 -19.62 -17.50
C MET A 29 2.14 -19.40 -18.45
N SER A 30 0.92 -19.71 -17.98
CA SER A 30 -0.32 -19.25 -18.61
C SER A 30 -0.79 -17.96 -17.94
N ARG A 31 -0.71 -16.84 -18.64
CA ARG A 31 -1.11 -15.50 -18.17
C ARG A 31 -2.02 -14.84 -19.20
N ARG A 32 -3.14 -14.27 -18.76
CA ARG A 32 -4.04 -13.41 -19.55
C ARG A 32 -4.35 -12.14 -18.75
N LYS A 33 -4.45 -10.98 -19.40
CA LYS A 33 -4.81 -9.73 -18.69
C LYS A 33 -6.30 -9.73 -18.37
N LYS A 34 -6.69 -9.14 -17.23
CA LYS A 34 -8.11 -9.06 -16.84
C LYS A 34 -8.99 -8.45 -17.93
N ARG A 35 -8.51 -7.40 -18.60
CA ARG A 35 -9.24 -6.73 -19.70
C ARG A 35 -9.36 -7.58 -20.96
N GLU A 36 -8.44 -8.52 -21.20
CA GLU A 36 -8.52 -9.47 -22.33
C GLU A 36 -9.57 -10.54 -22.08
N VAL A 37 -9.91 -10.80 -20.81
CA VAL A 37 -10.88 -11.84 -20.40
C VAL A 37 -12.22 -11.23 -19.98
N LEU A 38 -12.24 -9.97 -19.56
CA LEU A 38 -13.39 -9.26 -18.99
C LEU A 38 -13.42 -7.83 -19.55
N ALA A 39 -14.13 -7.66 -20.67
CA ALA A 39 -14.24 -6.36 -21.34
C ALA A 39 -15.02 -5.32 -20.52
N ASP A 40 -15.93 -5.77 -19.65
CA ASP A 40 -16.86 -4.92 -18.90
C ASP A 40 -16.28 -4.36 -17.58
N LEU A 41 -15.01 -4.62 -17.28
CA LEU A 41 -14.41 -4.17 -16.02
C LEU A 41 -14.26 -2.64 -16.01
N PRO A 42 -14.84 -1.91 -15.03
CA PRO A 42 -14.75 -0.45 -14.98
C PRO A 42 -13.30 0.04 -14.86
N LYS A 43 -13.02 1.28 -15.31
CA LYS A 43 -11.67 1.85 -15.28
C LYS A 43 -11.14 1.95 -13.84
N LEU A 44 -9.99 1.33 -13.59
CA LEU A 44 -9.20 1.55 -12.37
C LEU A 44 -8.46 2.90 -12.46
N THR A 45 -8.69 3.76 -11.48
CA THR A 45 -7.95 5.00 -11.27
C THR A 45 -7.14 4.89 -9.99
N ARG A 46 -5.89 5.38 -10.04
CA ARG A 46 -5.01 5.46 -8.88
C ARG A 46 -4.62 6.92 -8.70
N SER A 47 -4.74 7.43 -7.48
CA SER A 47 -4.48 8.83 -7.17
C SER A 47 -3.64 8.94 -5.92
N MET A 48 -2.56 9.72 -5.99
CA MET A 48 -1.77 10.05 -4.82
C MET A 48 -2.29 11.30 -4.16
N ILE A 49 -2.47 11.24 -2.85
CA ILE A 49 -2.89 12.37 -2.03
C ILE A 49 -1.71 12.74 -1.13
N PRO A 50 -0.95 13.79 -1.46
CA PRO A 50 0.10 14.28 -0.58
C PRO A 50 -0.53 14.86 0.69
N LEU A 51 -0.07 14.38 1.84
CA LEU A 51 -0.50 14.83 3.15
C LEU A 51 0.65 15.53 3.88
N PRO A 52 0.37 16.65 4.57
CA PRO A 52 1.36 17.27 5.44
C PRO A 52 1.63 16.41 6.70
N ILE A 53 2.67 16.78 7.44
CA ILE A 53 3.01 16.18 8.74
C ILE A 53 3.00 17.24 9.85
N ARG A 54 2.50 16.90 11.05
CA ARG A 54 2.32 17.90 12.14
C ARG A 54 3.62 18.50 12.69
N LYS A 55 4.75 17.80 12.55
CA LYS A 55 6.04 18.19 13.14
C LYS A 55 7.18 17.94 12.16
N PRO A 56 7.29 18.74 11.08
CA PRO A 56 8.30 18.54 10.05
C PRO A 56 9.73 18.67 10.60
N HIS A 57 9.96 19.57 11.57
CA HIS A 57 11.26 19.69 12.23
C HIS A 57 11.65 18.43 13.03
N GLU A 58 10.71 17.83 13.77
CA GLU A 58 10.95 16.56 14.49
C GLU A 58 11.32 15.44 13.50
N TYR A 59 10.62 15.40 12.36
CA TYR A 59 10.92 14.45 11.30
C TYR A 59 12.30 14.67 10.68
N LYS A 60 12.66 15.92 10.37
CA LYS A 60 13.96 16.27 9.78
C LYS A 60 15.12 15.86 10.70
N LEU A 61 15.03 16.17 11.99
CA LEU A 61 16.04 15.73 12.97
C LEU A 61 16.19 14.20 13.00
N ALA A 62 15.08 13.45 12.93
CA ALA A 62 15.11 12.00 12.88
C ALA A 62 15.66 11.47 11.55
N ALA A 63 15.40 12.16 10.43
CA ALA A 63 15.90 11.78 9.11
C ALA A 63 17.41 12.05 8.96
N ASP A 64 17.92 13.11 9.59
CA ASP A 64 19.33 13.49 9.56
C ASP A 64 20.19 12.55 10.42
N ASN A 65 19.75 12.20 11.63
CA ASN A 65 20.43 11.24 12.51
C ASN A 65 19.44 10.41 13.34
N LEU A 66 18.92 9.34 12.73
CA LEU A 66 17.89 8.50 13.35
C LEU A 66 18.35 7.83 14.64
N ILE A 67 19.60 7.35 14.69
CA ILE A 67 20.12 6.60 15.84
C ILE A 67 20.17 7.52 17.07
N GLU A 68 20.75 8.72 16.91
CA GLU A 68 20.82 9.70 17.98
C GLU A 68 19.42 10.18 18.39
N TRP A 69 18.52 10.42 17.43
CA TRP A 69 17.15 10.81 17.72
C TRP A 69 16.40 9.76 18.56
N ILE A 70 16.56 8.46 18.23
CA ILE A 70 15.95 7.37 19.01
C ILE A 70 16.61 7.25 20.38
N ALA A 71 17.94 7.42 20.49
CA ALA A 71 18.68 7.29 21.74
C ALA A 71 18.17 8.25 22.84
N ARG A 72 17.62 9.42 22.46
CA ARG A 72 16.98 10.39 23.38
C ARG A 72 15.77 9.83 24.14
N THR A 73 15.18 8.73 23.66
CA THR A 73 13.96 8.14 24.23
C THR A 73 14.11 6.66 24.56
N ASP A 74 14.92 5.93 23.79
CA ASP A 74 15.10 4.48 23.92
C ASP A 74 16.52 4.09 23.47
N GLU A 75 17.48 4.20 24.40
CA GLU A 75 18.89 3.89 24.18
C GLU A 75 19.10 2.44 23.71
N LYS A 76 18.37 1.49 24.28
CA LYS A 76 18.43 0.06 23.90
C LYS A 76 17.98 -0.16 22.45
N LYS A 77 16.93 0.55 22.01
CA LYS A 77 16.49 0.50 20.60
C LYS A 77 17.49 1.17 19.67
N ALA A 78 18.12 2.27 20.09
CA ALA A 78 19.16 2.93 19.32
C ALA A 78 20.38 2.02 19.10
N GLU A 79 20.83 1.31 20.13
CA GLU A 79 21.95 0.35 20.01
C GLU A 79 21.63 -0.81 19.05
N ARG A 80 20.37 -1.27 19.03
CA ARG A 80 19.93 -2.29 18.06
C ARG A 80 19.90 -1.74 16.64
N LEU A 81 19.50 -0.48 16.48
CA LEU A 81 19.43 0.19 15.18
C LEU A 81 20.81 0.53 14.62
N SER A 82 21.78 0.88 15.46
CA SER A 82 23.15 1.14 14.99
C SER A 82 23.81 -0.10 14.37
N LYS A 83 23.36 -1.29 14.77
CA LYS A 83 23.77 -2.59 14.20
C LYS A 83 22.85 -3.06 13.07
N ALA A 84 21.79 -2.32 12.75
CA ALA A 84 20.76 -2.72 11.80
C ALA A 84 21.11 -2.32 10.36
N ARG A 85 20.47 -3.00 9.40
CA ARG A 85 20.58 -2.66 7.97
C ARG A 85 19.75 -1.42 7.66
N GLN A 86 20.13 -0.65 6.64
CA GLN A 86 19.40 0.53 6.13
C GLN A 86 17.87 0.35 5.99
N MET A 87 17.42 -0.86 5.66
CA MET A 87 15.98 -1.15 5.54
C MET A 87 15.22 -1.04 6.88
N VAL A 88 15.89 -1.31 8.00
CA VAL A 88 15.32 -1.17 9.35
C VAL A 88 15.17 0.30 9.71
N GLU A 89 16.20 1.12 9.44
CA GLU A 89 16.16 2.58 9.62
C GLU A 89 15.02 3.21 8.83
N MET A 90 14.92 2.86 7.54
CA MET A 90 13.82 3.30 6.68
C MET A 90 12.46 2.86 7.24
N GLY A 91 12.36 1.66 7.82
CA GLY A 91 11.16 1.18 8.49
C GLY A 91 10.75 2.02 9.71
N GLU A 92 11.71 2.54 10.48
CA GLU A 92 11.43 3.45 11.60
C GLU A 92 10.99 4.83 11.12
N LEU A 93 11.64 5.38 10.09
CA LEU A 93 11.23 6.65 9.48
C LEU A 93 9.82 6.56 8.87
N LEU A 94 9.46 5.43 8.26
CA LEU A 94 8.10 5.18 7.78
C LEU A 94 7.08 5.18 8.93
N ARG A 95 7.40 4.54 10.07
CA ARG A 95 6.53 4.56 11.26
C ARG A 95 6.40 5.97 11.84
N LEU A 96 7.47 6.74 11.85
CA LEU A 96 7.45 8.14 12.29
C LEU A 96 6.57 8.98 11.36
N SER A 97 6.76 8.86 10.04
CA SER A 97 5.95 9.55 9.02
C SER A 97 4.46 9.23 9.19
N ALA A 98 4.13 7.94 9.32
CA ALA A 98 2.77 7.47 9.55
C ALA A 98 2.14 8.07 10.82
N ARG A 99 2.91 8.19 11.91
CA ARG A 99 2.46 8.84 13.15
C ARG A 99 2.21 10.34 12.95
N LEU A 100 3.10 11.03 12.23
CA LEU A 100 3.04 12.47 12.06
C LEU A 100 1.96 12.93 11.05
N LYS A 101 1.61 12.09 10.07
CA LYS A 101 0.50 12.32 9.13
C LYS A 101 -0.86 11.87 9.66
N PHE A 102 -0.91 11.12 10.76
CA PHE A 102 -2.10 10.43 11.26
C PHE A 102 -3.36 11.31 11.36
N ARG A 103 -3.23 12.55 11.85
CA ARG A 103 -4.38 13.46 11.94
C ARG A 103 -4.96 13.76 10.56
N TYR A 104 -4.11 14.08 9.58
CA TYR A 104 -4.56 14.40 8.23
C TYR A 104 -5.17 13.19 7.52
N VAL A 105 -4.73 11.97 7.87
CA VAL A 105 -5.39 10.75 7.42
C VAL A 105 -6.81 10.64 7.98
N VAL A 106 -7.00 10.90 9.28
CA VAL A 106 -8.33 10.90 9.91
C VAL A 106 -9.22 11.96 9.28
N ASP A 107 -8.70 13.18 9.12
CA ASP A 107 -9.41 14.30 8.50
C ASP A 107 -9.86 13.91 7.08
N TRP A 108 -8.96 13.35 6.26
CA TRP A 108 -9.28 12.90 4.90
C TRP A 108 -10.36 11.80 4.86
N ILE A 109 -10.29 10.81 5.76
CA ILE A 109 -11.28 9.72 5.82
C ILE A 109 -12.65 10.27 6.22
N ASN A 110 -12.71 11.17 7.21
CA ASN A 110 -13.96 11.76 7.65
C ASN A 110 -14.58 12.61 6.54
N THR A 111 -13.80 13.49 5.90
CA THR A 111 -14.25 14.29 4.75
C THR A 111 -14.77 13.40 3.63
N PHE A 112 -14.09 12.31 3.27
CA PHE A 112 -14.59 11.38 2.25
C PHE A 112 -15.97 10.80 2.61
N LEU A 113 -16.18 10.43 3.87
CA LEU A 113 -17.44 9.83 4.34
C LEU A 113 -18.55 10.86 4.57
N GLU A 114 -18.21 12.14 4.74
CA GLU A 114 -19.15 13.25 4.84
C GLU A 114 -19.59 13.73 3.45
N ASP A 115 -18.66 13.82 2.51
CA ASP A 115 -18.91 14.32 1.14
C ASP A 115 -19.54 13.27 0.22
N THR A 116 -19.50 12.00 0.60
CA THR A 116 -20.02 10.90 -0.23
C THR A 116 -20.82 9.91 0.60
N ASP A 117 -21.81 9.27 -0.02
CA ASP A 117 -22.53 8.13 0.56
C ASP A 117 -21.86 6.78 0.28
N GLU A 118 -20.69 6.80 -0.36
CA GLU A 118 -19.99 5.59 -0.79
C GLU A 118 -19.27 4.89 0.38
N LYS A 119 -19.09 3.57 0.24
CA LYS A 119 -18.28 2.80 1.18
C LYS A 119 -16.80 2.95 0.88
N LEU A 120 -15.98 2.97 1.93
CA LEU A 120 -14.53 3.13 1.85
C LEU A 120 -13.81 1.94 2.49
N LEU A 121 -12.87 1.35 1.74
CA LEU A 121 -11.94 0.34 2.23
C LEU A 121 -10.58 0.97 2.52
N VAL A 122 -10.19 1.06 3.78
CA VAL A 122 -8.89 1.64 4.19
C VAL A 122 -7.92 0.53 4.57
N PHE A 123 -6.76 0.51 3.93
CA PHE A 123 -5.67 -0.42 4.20
C PHE A 123 -4.54 0.23 5.02
N GLY A 124 -4.19 -0.41 6.13
CA GLY A 124 -2.98 -0.16 6.89
C GLY A 124 -2.10 -1.42 7.02
N ILE A 125 -0.91 -1.27 7.59
CA ILE A 125 0.01 -2.39 7.86
C ILE A 125 0.07 -2.67 9.35
N HIS A 126 0.16 -1.65 10.19
CA HIS A 126 0.31 -1.83 11.62
C HIS A 126 -1.07 -1.86 12.30
N LYS A 127 -1.33 -2.90 13.11
CA LYS A 127 -2.58 -3.00 13.90
C LYS A 127 -2.84 -1.76 14.77
N LYS A 128 -1.77 -1.15 15.30
CA LYS A 128 -1.85 0.10 16.08
C LYS A 128 -2.44 1.25 15.26
N MET A 129 -2.04 1.39 13.99
CA MET A 129 -2.58 2.40 13.07
C MET A 129 -4.07 2.15 12.82
N ILE A 130 -4.42 0.92 12.41
CA ILE A 130 -5.80 0.51 12.12
C ILE A 130 -6.72 0.76 13.32
N ARG A 131 -6.31 0.34 14.51
CA ARG A 131 -7.09 0.53 15.75
C ARG A 131 -7.16 2.00 16.17
N ALA A 132 -6.14 2.79 15.87
CA ALA A 132 -6.16 4.23 16.13
C ALA A 132 -7.16 4.94 15.20
N LEU A 133 -7.19 4.58 13.92
CA LEU A 133 -8.20 5.06 12.97
C LEU A 133 -9.61 4.73 13.45
N ASN A 134 -9.87 3.48 13.86
CA ASN A 134 -11.18 3.07 14.38
C ASN A 134 -11.66 3.90 15.58
N ARG A 135 -10.74 4.42 16.40
CA ARG A 135 -11.07 5.25 17.57
C ARG A 135 -11.24 6.74 17.24
N ARG A 136 -10.81 7.17 16.05
CA ARG A 136 -10.67 8.60 15.71
C ARG A 136 -11.50 9.02 14.50
N CYS A 137 -11.85 8.10 13.61
CA CYS A 137 -12.82 8.36 12.56
C CYS A 137 -14.22 8.49 13.16
N ASN A 138 -15.02 9.41 12.63
CA ASN A 138 -16.38 9.71 13.11
C ASN A 138 -17.43 8.79 12.48
N SER A 139 -17.06 7.53 12.21
CA SER A 139 -17.90 6.59 11.49
C SER A 139 -17.79 5.20 12.08
N GLU A 140 -18.90 4.47 12.05
CA GLU A 140 -18.89 3.07 12.42
C GLU A 140 -18.10 2.26 11.39
N ALA A 141 -17.11 1.51 11.90
CA ALA A 141 -16.22 0.73 11.07
C ALA A 141 -16.19 -0.75 11.49
N VAL A 142 -15.98 -1.61 10.50
CA VAL A 142 -15.57 -2.99 10.73
C VAL A 142 -14.06 -3.13 10.56
N ILE A 143 -13.44 -4.01 11.35
CA ILE A 143 -11.98 -4.18 11.38
C ILE A 143 -11.59 -5.58 10.92
N ILE A 144 -10.67 -5.67 9.96
CA ILE A 144 -10.01 -6.91 9.54
C ILE A 144 -8.49 -6.72 9.63
N ASP A 145 -7.99 -6.66 10.86
CA ASP A 145 -6.55 -6.43 11.14
C ASP A 145 -5.73 -7.73 11.26
N GLY A 146 -6.36 -8.88 10.99
CA GLY A 146 -5.78 -10.22 11.15
C GLY A 146 -5.93 -10.83 12.54
N SER A 147 -6.48 -10.10 13.53
CA SER A 147 -6.95 -10.72 14.80
C SER A 147 -8.36 -11.29 14.70
N VAL A 148 -9.15 -10.85 13.73
CA VAL A 148 -10.50 -11.36 13.46
C VAL A 148 -10.42 -12.52 12.46
N THR A 149 -10.91 -13.70 12.85
CA THR A 149 -10.82 -14.96 12.09
C THR A 149 -12.17 -15.68 12.01
N GLY A 150 -12.27 -16.65 11.08
CA GLY A 150 -13.43 -17.52 10.93
C GLY A 150 -14.74 -16.76 10.79
N LYS A 151 -15.73 -17.14 11.60
CA LYS A 151 -17.09 -16.58 11.58
C LYS A 151 -17.11 -15.07 11.82
N ALA A 152 -16.35 -14.56 12.79
CA ALA A 152 -16.33 -13.13 13.09
C ALA A 152 -15.82 -12.28 11.90
N ARG A 153 -14.89 -12.82 11.09
CA ARG A 153 -14.43 -12.15 9.88
C ARG A 153 -15.54 -12.12 8.81
N TYR A 154 -16.23 -13.25 8.64
CA TYR A 154 -17.36 -13.34 7.72
C TYR A 154 -18.47 -12.36 8.12
N ASP A 155 -18.86 -12.33 9.39
CA ASP A 155 -19.89 -11.45 9.91
C ASP A 155 -19.53 -9.96 9.71
N ALA A 156 -18.26 -9.59 9.92
CA ALA A 156 -17.77 -8.23 9.65
C ALA A 156 -17.89 -7.84 8.17
N VAL A 157 -17.63 -8.77 7.25
CA VAL A 157 -17.74 -8.54 5.80
C VAL A 157 -19.20 -8.46 5.36
N VAL A 158 -20.05 -9.36 5.85
CA VAL A 158 -21.50 -9.33 5.61
C VAL A 158 -22.08 -8.02 6.12
N ARG A 159 -21.68 -7.58 7.32
CA ARG A 159 -22.11 -6.31 7.89
C ARG A 159 -21.67 -5.13 7.01
N PHE A 160 -20.41 -5.09 6.60
CA PHE A 160 -19.94 -4.07 5.67
C PHE A 160 -20.67 -4.10 4.33
N GLN A 161 -21.10 -5.25 3.84
CA GLN A 161 -21.83 -5.35 2.57
C GLN A 161 -23.27 -4.87 2.70
N ASN A 162 -23.97 -5.26 3.77
CA ASN A 162 -25.44 -5.15 3.85
C ASN A 162 -25.93 -4.02 4.75
N ASP A 163 -25.14 -3.58 5.74
CA ASP A 163 -25.51 -2.48 6.64
C ASP A 163 -25.13 -1.14 6.01
N THR A 164 -26.12 -0.32 5.68
CA THR A 164 -25.91 1.01 5.07
C THR A 164 -25.25 1.99 6.02
N LYS A 165 -25.33 1.78 7.34
CA LYS A 165 -24.68 2.63 8.34
C LYS A 165 -23.17 2.36 8.45
N VAL A 166 -22.73 1.15 8.13
CA VAL A 166 -21.31 0.75 8.18
C VAL A 166 -20.65 1.03 6.84
N ARG A 167 -20.11 2.24 6.69
CA ARG A 167 -19.46 2.68 5.44
C ARG A 167 -17.94 2.56 5.43
N LEU A 168 -17.33 2.22 6.56
CA LEU A 168 -15.88 2.13 6.69
C LEU A 168 -15.43 0.69 7.00
N LEU A 169 -14.49 0.17 6.20
CA LEU A 169 -13.76 -1.05 6.54
C LEU A 169 -12.28 -0.72 6.73
N LEU A 170 -11.74 -1.05 7.90
CA LEU A 170 -10.34 -0.87 8.24
C LEU A 170 -9.61 -2.22 8.18
N GLY A 171 -8.82 -2.43 7.14
CA GLY A 171 -8.14 -3.68 6.84
C GLY A 171 -6.63 -3.61 7.02
N ASN A 172 -6.04 -4.72 7.46
CA ASN A 172 -4.61 -4.93 7.26
C ASN A 172 -4.36 -5.36 5.81
N ILE A 173 -3.43 -4.74 5.10
CA ILE A 173 -3.18 -5.04 3.68
C ILE A 173 -2.87 -6.52 3.40
N LYS A 174 -2.25 -7.23 4.35
CA LYS A 174 -1.99 -8.67 4.22
C LYS A 174 -3.21 -9.52 4.59
N ALA A 175 -3.87 -9.19 5.70
CA ALA A 175 -4.97 -10.00 6.23
C ALA A 175 -6.30 -9.80 5.49
N ALA A 176 -6.58 -8.57 5.05
CA ALA A 176 -7.75 -8.22 4.25
C ALA A 176 -7.47 -8.32 2.74
N GLY A 177 -6.19 -8.29 2.33
CA GLY A 177 -5.80 -8.54 0.94
C GLY A 177 -5.92 -10.01 0.50
N THR A 178 -6.19 -10.93 1.44
CA THR A 178 -6.30 -12.38 1.19
C THR A 178 -7.57 -12.98 1.81
N GLY A 179 -8.30 -13.82 1.05
CA GLY A 179 -9.38 -14.65 1.59
C GLY A 179 -10.65 -13.93 2.04
N VAL A 180 -10.93 -12.74 1.52
CA VAL A 180 -12.21 -12.05 1.71
C VAL A 180 -12.87 -11.84 0.35
N ASP A 181 -14.08 -12.39 0.19
CA ASP A 181 -14.85 -12.33 -1.06
C ASP A 181 -16.08 -11.42 -0.92
N GLY A 182 -16.51 -10.85 -2.04
CA GLY A 182 -17.76 -10.09 -2.14
C GLY A 182 -17.65 -8.60 -1.82
N ILE A 183 -16.52 -8.12 -1.26
CA ILE A 183 -16.32 -6.69 -0.97
C ILE A 183 -16.54 -5.82 -2.23
N GLN A 184 -16.16 -6.31 -3.41
CA GLN A 184 -16.35 -5.59 -4.68
C GLN A 184 -17.82 -5.27 -5.00
N LYS A 185 -18.77 -6.01 -4.42
CA LYS A 185 -20.21 -5.77 -4.65
C LYS A 185 -20.72 -4.56 -3.87
N ALA A 186 -20.02 -4.17 -2.80
CA ALA A 186 -20.45 -3.12 -1.87
C ALA A 186 -19.53 -1.89 -1.90
N CYS A 187 -18.31 -2.02 -2.40
CA CYS A 187 -17.31 -0.96 -2.36
C CYS A 187 -16.49 -0.96 -3.66
N SER A 188 -16.19 0.22 -4.18
CA SER A 188 -15.29 0.44 -5.32
C SER A 188 -14.12 1.37 -4.99
N THR A 189 -14.03 1.88 -3.75
CA THR A 189 -12.99 2.84 -3.35
C THR A 189 -12.09 2.26 -2.25
N ALA A 190 -10.79 2.29 -2.48
CA ALA A 190 -9.76 1.95 -1.50
C ALA A 190 -8.88 3.16 -1.16
N ALA A 191 -8.42 3.24 0.09
CA ALA A 191 -7.38 4.17 0.52
C ALA A 191 -6.25 3.44 1.24
N PHE A 192 -5.00 3.76 0.91
CA PHE A 192 -3.81 3.19 1.53
C PHE A 192 -3.17 4.22 2.45
N VAL A 193 -3.19 3.96 3.77
CA VAL A 193 -2.58 4.85 4.78
C VAL A 193 -1.14 4.46 5.11
N GLU A 194 -0.77 3.21 4.83
CA GLU A 194 0.58 2.68 4.95
C GLU A 194 0.88 1.78 3.74
N LEU A 195 2.07 1.91 3.17
CA LEU A 195 2.46 1.18 1.96
C LEU A 195 3.41 0.01 2.24
N PRO A 196 3.21 -1.15 1.59
CA PRO A 196 4.07 -2.31 1.78
C PRO A 196 5.39 -2.12 1.03
N TRP A 197 6.37 -2.98 1.31
CA TRP A 197 7.63 -3.03 0.55
C TRP A 197 7.51 -3.76 -0.79
N GLN A 198 6.43 -4.53 -0.95
CA GLN A 198 6.17 -5.41 -2.08
C GLN A 198 4.98 -4.88 -2.89
N PRO A 199 5.17 -4.51 -4.18
CA PRO A 199 4.07 -4.02 -5.03
C PRO A 199 2.91 -5.01 -5.15
N GLY A 200 3.23 -6.32 -5.19
CA GLY A 200 2.23 -7.38 -5.28
C GLY A 200 1.16 -7.34 -4.20
N ALA A 201 1.47 -6.85 -2.99
CA ALA A 201 0.47 -6.69 -1.93
C ALA A 201 -0.54 -5.58 -2.24
N VAL A 202 -0.11 -4.48 -2.87
CA VAL A 202 -1.01 -3.42 -3.35
C VAL A 202 -1.89 -3.92 -4.48
N VAL A 203 -1.29 -4.62 -5.46
CA VAL A 203 -2.02 -5.21 -6.60
C VAL A 203 -3.09 -6.20 -6.12
N GLN A 204 -2.75 -7.05 -5.14
CA GLN A 204 -3.70 -7.98 -4.53
C GLN A 204 -4.82 -7.26 -3.78
N ALA A 205 -4.50 -6.21 -3.03
CA ALA A 205 -5.47 -5.41 -2.28
C ALA A 205 -6.46 -4.70 -3.22
N ILE A 206 -5.97 -4.00 -4.25
CA ILE A 206 -6.82 -3.36 -5.28
C ILE A 206 -7.64 -4.41 -6.02
N GLY A 207 -7.04 -5.57 -6.33
CA GLY A 207 -7.74 -6.70 -6.97
C GLY A 207 -8.91 -7.27 -6.16
N ARG A 208 -9.10 -6.88 -4.90
CA ARG A 208 -10.31 -7.22 -4.13
C ARG A 208 -11.52 -6.39 -4.54
N LEU A 209 -11.30 -5.19 -5.07
CA LEU A 209 -12.33 -4.31 -5.61
C LEU A 209 -12.41 -4.43 -7.14
N ASP A 210 -11.26 -4.47 -7.79
CA ASP A 210 -11.08 -4.63 -9.23
C ASP A 210 -11.19 -6.10 -9.64
N ARG A 211 -12.38 -6.70 -9.54
CA ARG A 211 -12.62 -8.10 -9.92
C ARG A 211 -14.04 -8.31 -10.44
N ILE A 212 -14.29 -9.51 -10.97
CA ILE A 212 -15.62 -9.93 -11.47
C ILE A 212 -16.72 -9.59 -10.45
N GLY A 213 -17.78 -8.95 -10.95
CA GLY A 213 -18.92 -8.49 -10.17
C GLY A 213 -18.83 -7.04 -9.70
N GLN A 214 -17.72 -6.33 -9.98
CA GLN A 214 -17.64 -4.89 -9.82
C GLN A 214 -18.30 -4.18 -11.00
N THR A 215 -19.21 -3.25 -10.73
CA THR A 215 -19.92 -2.47 -11.75
C THR A 215 -19.56 -0.99 -11.73
N LYS A 216 -18.93 -0.49 -10.65
CA LYS A 216 -18.48 0.90 -10.53
C LYS A 216 -16.98 1.05 -10.85
N PRO A 217 -16.54 2.20 -11.40
CA PRO A 217 -15.12 2.55 -11.50
C PRO A 217 -14.39 2.35 -10.18
N VAL A 218 -13.25 1.66 -10.21
CA VAL A 218 -12.46 1.41 -9.00
C VAL A 218 -11.50 2.56 -8.79
N GLN A 219 -11.49 3.12 -7.59
CA GLN A 219 -10.61 4.21 -7.21
C GLN A 219 -9.69 3.77 -6.06
N ALA A 220 -8.38 3.97 -6.23
CA ALA A 220 -7.38 3.69 -5.21
C ALA A 220 -6.63 4.97 -4.83
N TYR A 221 -6.82 5.45 -3.61
CA TYR A 221 -6.11 6.59 -3.04
C TYR A 221 -4.87 6.15 -2.26
N PHE A 222 -3.76 6.83 -2.47
CA PHE A 222 -2.50 6.60 -1.77
C PHE A 222 -2.20 7.82 -0.91
N LEU A 223 -2.42 7.73 0.40
CA LEU A 223 -2.24 8.85 1.32
C LEU A 223 -0.78 8.89 1.78
N VAL A 224 0.01 9.77 1.18
CA VAL A 224 1.47 9.78 1.32
C VAL A 224 1.92 11.03 2.05
N ALA A 225 2.76 10.88 3.09
CA ALA A 225 3.36 12.04 3.75
C ALA A 225 4.38 12.71 2.83
N HIS A 226 4.10 13.95 2.45
CA HIS A 226 5.00 14.77 1.62
C HIS A 226 6.28 15.17 2.39
N ASP A 227 7.39 15.31 1.68
CA ASP A 227 8.73 15.60 2.24
C ASP A 227 9.22 14.53 3.22
N THR A 228 8.83 13.27 3.01
CA THR A 228 9.23 12.16 3.87
C THR A 228 9.79 10.97 3.09
N VAL A 229 10.26 9.98 3.85
CA VAL A 229 10.78 8.73 3.31
C VAL A 229 9.70 7.91 2.57
N GLU A 230 8.41 8.25 2.78
CA GLU A 230 7.33 7.61 2.04
C GLU A 230 7.42 7.84 0.53
N GLU A 231 7.93 8.98 0.07
CA GLU A 231 8.18 9.25 -1.36
C GLU A 231 9.26 8.33 -1.93
N LYS A 232 10.32 8.07 -1.15
CA LYS A 232 11.36 7.10 -1.52
C LYS A 232 10.79 5.69 -1.61
N LEU A 233 9.87 5.32 -0.71
CA LEU A 233 9.17 4.04 -0.77
C LEU A 233 8.30 3.94 -2.02
N CYS A 234 7.60 5.02 -2.35
CA CYS A 234 6.77 5.15 -3.53
C CYS A 234 7.58 4.94 -4.83
N ALA A 235 8.67 5.68 -5.01
CA ALA A 235 9.59 5.50 -6.15
C ALA A 235 10.17 4.08 -6.22
N LEU A 236 10.47 3.47 -5.07
CA LEU A 236 10.96 2.09 -5.00
C LEU A 236 9.89 1.08 -5.43
N LEU A 237 8.62 1.30 -5.07
CA LEU A 237 7.50 0.47 -5.51
C LEU A 237 7.29 0.57 -7.02
N GLN A 238 7.32 1.78 -7.58
CA GLN A 238 7.22 2.01 -9.02
C GLN A 238 8.30 1.24 -9.80
N LYS A 239 9.56 1.41 -9.39
CA LYS A 239 10.70 0.71 -10.01
C LYS A 239 10.57 -0.81 -9.95
N LYS A 240 10.07 -1.34 -8.84
CA LYS A 240 9.83 -2.79 -8.71
C LYS A 240 8.69 -3.25 -9.61
N GLU A 241 7.63 -2.47 -9.75
CA GLU A 241 6.51 -2.79 -10.63
C GLU A 241 6.91 -2.77 -12.11
N GLU A 242 7.69 -1.79 -12.55
CA GLU A 242 8.25 -1.75 -13.90
C GLU A 242 9.07 -2.99 -14.23
N ILE A 243 9.93 -3.44 -13.31
CA ILE A 243 10.72 -4.67 -13.50
C ILE A 243 9.79 -5.88 -13.65
N ILE A 244 8.77 -5.98 -12.80
CA ILE A 244 7.79 -7.08 -12.83
C ILE A 244 7.00 -7.05 -14.15
N SER A 245 6.56 -5.87 -14.60
CA SER A 245 5.83 -5.68 -15.86
C SER A 245 6.70 -6.09 -17.05
N ASN A 246 7.96 -5.67 -17.08
CA ASN A 246 8.89 -6.02 -18.16
C ASN A 246 9.14 -7.54 -18.26
N VAL A 247 9.17 -8.26 -17.14
CA VAL A 247 9.33 -9.73 -17.12
C VAL A 247 8.04 -10.45 -17.51
N LEU A 248 6.87 -9.92 -17.14
CA LEU A 248 5.61 -10.66 -17.31
C LEU A 248 4.81 -10.28 -18.56
N ASP A 249 4.99 -9.07 -19.08
CA ASP A 249 4.24 -8.53 -20.22
C ASP A 249 5.15 -8.18 -21.42
N GLY A 250 6.46 -8.47 -21.33
CA GLY A 250 7.43 -8.31 -22.42
C GLY A 250 7.66 -6.89 -22.93
N SER A 251 7.04 -5.89 -22.28
CA SER A 251 7.05 -4.49 -22.68
C SER A 251 6.99 -3.57 -21.46
N ASN A 252 7.52 -2.34 -21.61
CA ASN A 252 7.52 -1.32 -20.56
C ASN A 252 6.17 -0.58 -20.50
N THR A 253 5.06 -1.33 -20.50
CA THR A 253 3.72 -0.80 -20.25
C THR A 253 3.50 -0.69 -18.74
N GLY A 254 4.35 0.09 -18.07
CA GLY A 254 4.34 0.27 -16.62
C GLY A 254 2.96 0.76 -16.13
N GLY A 255 2.25 -0.10 -15.41
CA GLY A 255 0.87 0.12 -14.94
C GLY A 255 0.72 1.13 -13.79
N MET A 256 1.81 1.79 -13.37
CA MET A 256 1.83 2.86 -12.38
C MET A 256 2.69 4.02 -12.86
N SER A 257 2.13 4.93 -13.66
CA SER A 257 2.58 6.34 -13.71
C SER A 257 2.08 7.11 -12.47
N LEU A 258 1.98 6.43 -11.33
CA LEU A 258 1.30 6.92 -10.13
C LEU A 258 2.13 7.99 -9.39
N PHE A 259 3.44 8.01 -9.62
CA PHE A 259 4.39 8.81 -8.83
C PHE A 259 5.18 9.82 -9.69
N ASP A 260 4.98 9.84 -11.00
CA ASP A 260 5.68 10.76 -11.90
C ASP A 260 5.32 12.22 -11.58
N GLU A 261 4.09 12.48 -11.11
CA GLU A 261 3.60 13.81 -10.70
C GLU A 261 4.23 14.34 -9.40
N LEU A 262 4.74 13.48 -8.52
CA LEU A 262 5.49 13.89 -7.33
C LEU A 262 6.96 14.15 -7.61
N MET A 263 7.54 13.41 -8.56
CA MET A 263 8.98 13.48 -8.88
C MET A 263 9.32 14.61 -9.86
N THR A 264 8.31 15.34 -10.35
CA THR A 264 8.45 16.46 -11.30
C THR A 264 8.42 17.84 -10.65
N LYS A 265 8.42 17.94 -9.32
CA LYS A 265 8.52 19.21 -8.58
C LYS A 265 9.83 19.33 -7.81
#